data_AF-A0A820QDX7-F1
#
_entry.id   AF-A0A820QDX7-F1
#
_cell.length_a   1.000
_cell.length_b   1.000
_cell.length_c   1.000
_cell.angle_alpha   90.00
_cell.angle_beta   90.00
_cell.angle_gamma   90.00
#
_symmetry.space_group_name_H-M   'P 1'
#
loop_
_entity.id
_entity.type
_entity.pdbx_description
1 polymer ?
#
loop_
_entity_poly.entity_id
_entity_poly.type
_entity_poly.pdbx_seq_one_letter_code
_entity_poly.pdbx_strand_id
1 'polypeptide(L)'
;MSITTIEHFSNEIFYEIFEYFDAYVIFNGFSNLNNRFQLLLHSSLTRLKLDDNRLPSKKLFSNNYKEILDYRHHQIISIHSFGEHTTKIIS
;
A
#
# COMPACT_ATOMS: atom_id res chain seq x y z
N MET A 1 10.90 -24.37 -21.62
CA MET A 1 10.19 -23.93 -20.38
C MET A 1 10.06 -22.42 -20.44
N SER A 2 8.84 -21.89 -20.45
CA SER A 2 8.61 -20.46 -20.29
C SER A 2 8.67 -20.15 -18.80
N ILE A 3 9.61 -19.30 -18.39
CA ILE A 3 9.60 -18.73 -17.04
C ILE A 3 8.64 -17.53 -17.11
N THR A 4 7.45 -17.69 -16.58
CA THR A 4 6.54 -16.56 -16.37
C THR A 4 7.13 -15.67 -15.29
N THR A 5 7.62 -14.49 -15.67
CA THR A 5 8.01 -13.46 -14.71
C THR A 5 6.75 -12.88 -14.08
N ILE A 6 6.85 -12.48 -12.81
CA ILE A 6 5.74 -11.85 -12.07
C ILE A 6 5.18 -10.63 -12.84
N GLU A 7 6.03 -9.96 -13.60
CA GLU A 7 5.68 -8.78 -14.39
C GLU A 7 4.67 -9.04 -15.51
N HIS A 8 4.49 -10.30 -15.93
CA HIS A 8 3.51 -10.68 -16.96
C HIS A 8 2.09 -10.90 -16.41
N PHE A 9 1.90 -10.93 -15.08
CA PHE A 9 0.56 -11.00 -14.51
C PHE A 9 -0.21 -9.70 -14.76
N SER A 10 -1.53 -9.81 -14.88
CA SER A 10 -2.39 -8.65 -15.12
C SER A 10 -2.41 -7.69 -13.93
N ASN A 11 -2.81 -6.44 -14.16
CA ASN A 11 -2.87 -5.43 -13.11
C ASN A 11 -3.92 -5.77 -12.03
N GLU A 12 -5.01 -6.44 -12.43
CA GLU A 12 -6.07 -6.88 -11.52
C GLU A 12 -5.55 -7.81 -10.43
N ILE A 13 -4.67 -8.75 -10.80
CA ILE A 13 -4.04 -9.67 -9.84
C ILE A 13 -3.21 -8.88 -8.81
N PHE A 14 -2.50 -7.84 -9.23
CA PHE A 14 -1.73 -7.02 -8.29
C PHE A 14 -2.62 -6.19 -7.37
N TYR A 15 -3.71 -5.62 -7.88
CA TYR A 15 -4.66 -4.92 -7.03
C TYR A 15 -5.26 -5.87 -5.97
N GLU A 16 -5.60 -7.09 -6.35
CA GLU A 16 -6.09 -8.11 -5.42
C GLU A 16 -5.02 -8.49 -4.37
N ILE A 17 -3.77 -8.71 -4.80
CA ILE A 17 -2.63 -8.95 -3.89
C ILE A 17 -2.47 -7.79 -2.90
N PHE A 18 -2.56 -6.54 -3.38
CA PHE A 18 -2.43 -5.35 -2.54
C PHE A 18 -3.53 -5.26 -1.48
N GLU A 19 -4.73 -5.80 -1.71
CA GLU A 19 -5.77 -5.82 -0.68
C GLU A 19 -5.40 -6.65 0.56
N TYR A 20 -4.43 -7.58 0.46
CA TYR A 20 -3.96 -8.40 1.58
C TYR A 20 -2.80 -7.79 2.36
N PHE A 21 -2.19 -6.72 1.86
CA PHE A 21 -1.02 -6.11 2.46
C PHE A 21 -1.30 -4.72 3.04
N ASP A 22 -0.50 -4.37 4.04
CA ASP A 22 -0.43 -3.00 4.54
C ASP A 22 0.31 -2.12 3.52
N ALA A 23 -0.08 -0.84 3.43
CA ALA A 23 0.53 0.10 2.51
C ALA A 23 2.04 0.27 2.71
N TYR A 24 2.60 0.13 3.93
CA TYR A 24 4.06 0.10 4.09
C TYR A 24 4.66 -1.07 3.33
N VAL A 25 4.09 -2.26 3.47
CA VAL A 25 4.60 -3.48 2.83
C VAL A 25 4.51 -3.32 1.32
N ILE A 26 3.40 -2.78 0.83
CA ILE A 26 3.17 -2.51 -0.59
C ILE A 26 4.22 -1.52 -1.12
N PHE A 27 4.35 -0.35 -0.50
CA PHE A 27 5.27 0.68 -0.98
C PHE A 27 6.73 0.24 -0.83
N ASN A 28 7.13 -0.29 0.32
CA ASN A 28 8.51 -0.75 0.53
C ASN A 28 8.88 -1.92 -0.40
N GLY A 29 7.93 -2.83 -0.66
CA GLY A 29 8.17 -4.01 -1.48
C GLY A 29 8.10 -3.75 -2.99
N PHE A 30 7.22 -2.85 -3.45
CA PHE A 30 6.86 -2.73 -4.87
C PHE A 30 7.25 -1.39 -5.51
N SER A 31 7.52 -0.33 -4.74
CA SER A 31 7.83 1.00 -5.31
C SER A 31 9.12 1.05 -6.12
N ASN A 32 10.09 0.19 -5.81
CA ASN A 32 11.41 0.19 -6.44
C ASN A 32 11.65 -0.99 -7.39
N LEU A 33 10.61 -1.79 -7.70
CA LEU A 33 10.78 -2.96 -8.58
C LEU A 33 10.98 -2.55 -10.04
N ASN A 34 10.01 -1.83 -10.60
CA ASN A 34 10.08 -1.28 -11.95
C ASN A 34 9.00 -0.20 -12.16
N ASN A 35 9.05 0.47 -13.30
CA ASN A 35 8.11 1.53 -13.67
C ASN A 35 6.64 1.06 -13.68
N ARG A 36 6.38 -0.19 -14.09
CA ARG A 36 5.02 -0.73 -14.09
C ARG A 36 4.45 -0.81 -12.68
N PHE A 37 5.21 -1.32 -11.71
CA PHE A 37 4.77 -1.38 -10.32
C PHE A 37 4.61 0.01 -9.70
N GLN A 38 5.47 0.97 -10.05
CA GLN A 38 5.25 2.36 -9.68
C GLN A 38 3.90 2.84 -10.20
N LEU A 39 3.63 2.71 -11.51
CA LEU A 39 2.36 3.12 -12.10
C LEU A 39 1.14 2.45 -11.45
N LEU A 40 1.25 1.16 -11.10
CA LEU A 40 0.23 0.44 -10.34
C LEU A 40 -0.04 1.11 -8.99
N LEU A 41 1.00 1.42 -8.22
CA LEU A 41 0.83 2.11 -6.93
C LEU A 41 0.22 3.50 -7.09
N HIS A 42 0.55 4.19 -8.18
CA HIS A 42 0.02 5.53 -8.51
C HIS A 42 -1.42 5.51 -9.04
N SER A 43 -1.96 4.34 -9.40
CA SER A 43 -3.33 4.19 -9.86
C SER A 43 -4.34 4.47 -8.74
N SER A 44 -5.41 5.20 -9.06
CA SER A 44 -6.55 5.42 -8.14
C SER A 44 -7.31 4.13 -7.79
N LEU A 45 -7.03 3.03 -8.50
CA LEU A 45 -7.62 1.71 -8.21
C LEU A 45 -6.91 1.00 -7.05
N THR A 46 -5.70 1.43 -6.71
CA THR A 46 -4.96 0.86 -5.58
C THR A 46 -5.61 1.29 -4.28
N ARG A 47 -6.08 0.29 -3.51
CA ARG A 47 -6.67 0.50 -2.20
C ARG A 47 -5.62 0.25 -1.14
N LEU A 48 -5.39 1.25 -0.29
CA LEU A 48 -4.34 1.23 0.71
C LEU A 48 -4.96 1.04 2.10
N LYS A 49 -4.39 0.11 2.85
CA LYS A 49 -4.70 -0.10 4.27
C LYS A 49 -3.50 0.35 5.08
N LEU A 50 -3.74 1.05 6.19
CA LEU A 50 -2.71 1.44 7.14
C LEU A 50 -2.91 0.67 8.45
N ASP A 51 -1.89 -0.06 8.88
CA ASP A 51 -1.85 -0.87 10.10
C ASP A 51 -0.60 -0.52 10.91
N ASP A 52 -0.81 0.28 11.96
CA ASP A 52 0.22 0.77 12.88
C ASP A 52 0.93 -0.38 13.62
N ASN A 53 0.35 -1.58 13.66
CA ASN A 53 0.93 -2.75 14.33
C ASN A 53 2.18 -3.31 13.62
N ARG A 54 2.34 -3.03 12.32
CA ARG A 54 3.44 -3.55 11.50
C ARG A 54 4.55 -2.53 11.27
N LEU A 55 4.44 -1.37 11.90
CA LEU A 55 5.30 -0.23 11.63
C LEU A 55 6.50 -0.17 12.57
N PRO A 56 7.73 -0.08 12.02
CA PRO A 56 8.93 0.09 12.83
C PRO A 56 8.96 1.53 13.37
N SER A 57 8.26 1.82 14.47
CA SER A 57 8.15 3.14 15.13
C SER A 57 7.33 4.21 14.37
N LYS A 58 6.53 4.99 15.13
CA LYS A 58 5.76 6.16 14.64
C LYS A 58 6.58 7.19 13.86
N LYS A 59 7.90 7.26 14.08
CA LYS A 59 8.80 8.21 13.41
C LYS A 59 9.16 7.80 11.99
N LEU A 60 9.28 6.50 11.73
CA LEU A 60 9.41 5.96 10.36
C LEU A 60 8.06 5.99 9.65
N PHE A 61 6.94 5.78 10.37
CA PHE A 61 5.60 5.97 9.81
C PHE A 61 5.42 7.38 9.26
N SER A 62 5.70 8.41 10.06
CA SER A 62 5.52 9.80 9.61
C SER A 62 6.40 10.19 8.44
N ASN A 63 7.59 9.59 8.30
CA ASN A 63 8.52 9.94 7.21
C ASN A 63 8.21 9.16 5.93
N ASN A 64 7.87 7.87 6.05
CA ASN A 64 7.67 6.99 4.89
C ASN A 64 6.26 7.11 4.30
N TYR A 65 5.26 7.44 5.14
CA TYR A 65 3.89 7.62 4.69
C TYR A 65 3.50 9.06 4.44
N LYS A 66 4.40 10.03 4.65
CA LYS A 66 4.07 11.43 4.40
C LYS A 66 3.58 11.65 2.98
N GLU A 67 4.31 11.12 1.99
CA GLU A 67 3.89 11.22 0.59
C GLU A 67 2.58 10.46 0.31
N ILE A 68 2.36 9.33 0.98
CA ILE A 68 1.14 8.52 0.82
C ILE A 68 -0.06 9.28 1.42
N LEU A 69 0.10 9.87 2.60
CA LEU A 69 -0.93 10.63 3.29
C LEU A 69 -1.20 11.97 2.59
N ASP A 70 -0.16 12.68 2.17
CA ASP A 70 -0.28 14.01 1.56
C ASP A 70 -0.86 13.93 0.14
N TYR A 71 -0.46 12.94 -0.67
CA TYR A 71 -0.89 12.86 -2.07
C TYR A 71 -1.98 11.81 -2.34
N ARG A 72 -2.15 10.82 -1.46
CA ARG A 72 -2.98 9.63 -1.73
C ARG A 72 -3.97 9.29 -0.63
N HIS A 73 -4.37 10.27 0.19
CA HIS A 73 -5.41 10.06 1.20
C HIS A 73 -6.70 9.46 0.62
N HIS A 74 -7.07 9.81 -0.62
CA HIS A 74 -8.24 9.27 -1.32
C HIS A 74 -8.17 7.76 -1.61
N GLN A 75 -6.98 7.15 -1.54
CA GLN A 75 -6.75 5.72 -1.75
C GLN A 75 -6.80 4.93 -0.43
N ILE A 76 -6.76 5.62 0.72
CA ILE A 76 -6.71 5.00 2.03
C ILE A 76 -8.13 4.61 2.43
N ILE A 77 -8.39 3.29 2.48
CA ILE A 77 -9.71 2.75 2.80
C ILE A 77 -9.88 2.43 4.29
N SER A 78 -8.77 2.19 5.00
CA SER A 78 -8.81 1.92 6.44
C SER A 78 -7.50 2.28 7.12
N ILE A 79 -7.62 2.72 8.38
CA ILE A 79 -6.52 2.94 9.31
C ILE A 79 -6.81 2.16 10.58
N HIS A 80 -5.86 1.32 10.99
CA HIS A 80 -5.90 0.55 12.22
C HIS A 80 -4.77 1.03 13.14
N SER A 81 -5.13 1.54 14.33
CA SER A 81 -4.18 1.96 15.36
C SER A 81 -4.53 1.30 16.69
N PHE A 82 -3.54 0.74 17.38
CA PHE A 82 -3.75 0.15 18.70
C PHE A 82 -3.45 1.18 19.80
N GLY A 83 -4.52 1.80 20.27
CA GLY A 83 -4.54 2.81 21.33
C GLY A 83 -5.97 3.17 21.73
N GLU A 84 -6.90 3.11 20.77
CA GLU A 84 -8.34 3.03 20.97
C GLU A 84 -8.88 2.15 19.84
N HIS A 85 -9.72 1.15 20.12
CA HIS A 85 -10.39 0.32 19.11
C HIS A 85 -11.31 1.17 18.22
N THR A 86 -10.75 1.94 17.31
CA THR A 86 -11.47 2.79 16.38
C THR A 86 -10.96 2.53 14.97
N THR A 87 -11.65 1.63 14.27
CA THR A 87 -11.57 1.58 12.81
C THR A 87 -12.24 2.84 12.29
N LYS A 88 -11.46 3.85 11.90
CA LYS A 88 -12.01 4.98 11.14
C LYS A 88 -11.96 4.63 9.66
N ILE A 89 -13.14 4.35 9.11
CA ILE A 89 -13.34 4.26 7.66
C ILE A 89 -13.41 5.71 7.17
N ILE A 90 -12.49 6.10 6.29
CA ILE A 90 -12.48 7.42 5.67
C ILE A 90 -13.39 7.33 4.44
N SER A 91 -14.54 8.02 4.48
CA SER A 91 -15.50 8.13 3.38
C SER A 91 -15.28 9.38 2.56
#